data_AF-A0A835HZI4-F1
#
_entry.id   AF-A0A835HZI4-F1
#
_cell.length_a   1.000
_cell.length_b   1.000
_cell.length_c   1.000
_cell.angle_alpha   90.00
_cell.angle_beta   90.00
_cell.angle_gamma   90.00
#
_symmetry.space_group_name_H-M   'P 1'
#
loop_
_entity.id
_entity.type
_entity.pdbx_description
1 polymer ?
#
loop_
_entity_poly.entity_id
_entity_poly.type
_entity_poly.pdbx_seq_one_letter_code
_entity_poly.pdbx_strand_id
1 'polypeptide(L)' 'MCRELAKDFVVAGTASESLYGACESMYKPNMEAEELFETVSQSLQASVDRDCLSGWGGHVFVVTPTEATESTLKGRMD' A
#
# COMPACT_ATOMS: atom_id res chain seq x y z
N MET A 1 -3.77 -12.04 -19.60
CA MET A 1 -2.85 -12.64 -18.62
C MET A 1 -1.51 -11.92 -18.73
N CYS A 2 -1.40 -10.73 -18.16
CA CYS A 2 -0.12 -10.01 -18.07
C CYS A 2 0.45 -10.35 -16.70
N ARG A 3 1.43 -11.25 -16.62
CA ARG A 3 2.25 -11.37 -15.41
C ARG A 3 3.13 -10.13 -15.40
N GLU A 4 2.69 -9.09 -14.70
CA GLU A 4 3.60 -8.02 -14.33
C GLU A 4 4.67 -8.65 -13.45
N LEU A 5 5.85 -8.81 -14.05
CA LEU A 5 7.08 -9.26 -13.43
C LEU A 5 7.66 -8.09 -12.63
N ALA A 6 6.83 -7.46 -11.80
CA ALA A 6 7.30 -6.38 -10.94
C ALA A 6 8.16 -7.02 -9.87
N LYS A 7 9.46 -6.72 -9.91
CA LYS A 7 10.44 -7.18 -8.91
C LYS A 7 10.31 -6.39 -7.60
N ASP A 8 9.57 -5.29 -7.63
CA ASP A 8 9.53 -4.27 -6.59
C ASP A 8 8.19 -4.27 -5.83
N PHE A 9 7.07 -4.00 -6.53
CA PHE A 9 5.74 -4.00 -5.92
C PHE A 9 4.64 -4.26 -6.97
N VAL A 10 3.48 -4.73 -6.52
CA VAL A 10 2.29 -4.96 -7.36
C VAL A 10 1.10 -4.27 -6.71
N VAL A 11 0.27 -3.60 -7.51
CA VAL A 11 -0.96 -2.96 -7.04
C VAL A 11 -2.15 -3.44 -7.87
N ALA A 12 -3.33 -3.51 -7.25
CA ALA A 12 -4.56 -3.92 -7.90
C ALA A 12 -5.76 -3.22 -7.25
N GLY A 13 -6.86 -3.07 -7.98
CA GLY A 13 -8.08 -2.43 -7.51
C GLY A 13 -8.49 -1.23 -8.37
N THR A 14 -9.51 -0.50 -7.93
CA THR A 14 -10.04 0.69 -8.63
C THR A 14 -9.11 1.90 -8.54
N ALA A 15 -8.37 2.03 -7.43
CA ALA A 15 -7.37 3.08 -7.22
C ALA A 15 -5.96 2.70 -7.75
N SER A 16 -5.84 1.73 -8.66
CA SER A 16 -4.54 1.16 -9.07
C SER A 16 -3.59 2.18 -9.69
N GLU A 17 -4.07 3.14 -10.48
CA GLU A 17 -3.22 4.19 -11.09
C GLU A 17 -2.63 5.13 -10.02
N SER A 18 -3.46 5.55 -9.06
CA SER A 18 -3.02 6.38 -7.93
C SER A 18 -2.03 5.64 -7.04
N LEU A 19 -2.30 4.37 -6.74
CA LEU A 19 -1.43 3.50 -5.96
C LEU A 19 -0.08 3.28 -6.64
N TYR A 20 -0.07 3.08 -7.96
CA TYR A 20 1.17 2.94 -8.73
C TYR A 20 2.04 4.18 -8.57
N GLY A 21 1.46 5.38 -8.77
CA GLY A 21 2.21 6.64 -8.64
C GLY A 21 2.71 6.90 -7.22
N ALA A 22 1.91 6.57 -6.20
CA ALA A 22 2.31 6.73 -4.80
C ALA A 22 3.44 5.77 -4.41
N CYS A 23 3.32 4.49 -4.80
CA CYS A 23 4.34 3.48 -4.55
C CYS A 23 5.64 3.80 -5.30
N GLU A 24 5.60 4.25 -6.57
CA GLU A 24 6.81 4.66 -7.30
C GLU A 24 7.56 5.82 -6.63
N SER A 25 6.84 6.76 -6.00
CA SER A 25 7.48 7.92 -5.38
C SER A 25 8.07 7.62 -4.00
N MET A 26 7.52 6.65 -3.27
CA MET A 26 7.89 6.38 -1.88
C MET A 26 8.74 5.12 -1.72
N TYR A 27 8.56 4.09 -2.56
CA TYR A 27 9.29 2.84 -2.48
C TYR A 27 10.80 3.02 -2.70
N LYS A 28 11.59 2.30 -1.91
CA LYS A 28 13.04 2.19 -2.04
C LYS A 28 13.47 0.74 -1.84
N PRO A 29 14.54 0.29 -2.51
CA PRO A 29 15.09 -1.03 -2.27
C PRO A 29 15.69 -1.14 -0.86
N ASN A 30 15.50 -2.29 -0.21
CA ASN A 30 16.03 -2.62 1.14
C ASN A 30 15.48 -1.75 2.28
N MET A 31 14.20 -1.39 2.25
CA MET A 31 13.52 -0.78 3.40
C MET A 31 13.40 -1.76 4.57
N GLU A 32 13.55 -1.23 5.79
CA GLU A 32 13.25 -1.97 7.02
C GLU A 32 11.74 -2.18 7.17
N ALA A 33 11.33 -3.15 7.99
CA ALA A 33 9.91 -3.50 8.16
C ALA A 33 9.03 -2.30 8.58
N GLU A 34 9.55 -1.43 9.45
CA GLU A 34 8.88 -0.22 9.90
C GLU A 34 8.78 0.84 8.79
N GLU A 35 9.85 1.06 8.03
CA GLU A 35 9.84 1.99 6.89
C GLU A 35 8.90 1.50 5.77
N LEU A 36 8.86 0.19 5.53
CA LEU A 36 7.94 -0.43 4.58
C LEU A 36 6.48 -0.27 5.04
N PHE A 37 6.22 -0.44 6.33
CA PHE A 37 4.90 -0.22 6.91
C PHE A 37 4.42 1.22 6.69
N GLU A 38 5.27 2.20 7.01
CA GLU A 38 4.94 3.62 6.81
C GLU A 38 4.71 3.94 5.33
N THR A 39 5.57 3.42 4.46
CA THR A 39 5.49 3.61 3.01
C THR A 39 4.17 3.10 2.44
N VAL A 40 3.79 1.85 2.79
CA VAL A 40 2.52 1.26 2.34
C VAL A 40 1.33 2.01 2.93
N SER A 41 1.41 2.40 4.20
CA SER A 41 0.34 3.11 4.88
C SER A 41 0.04 4.48 4.26
N GLN A 42 1.09 5.25 3.97
CA GLN A 42 0.96 6.55 3.31
C GLN A 42 0.50 6.40 1.86
N SER A 43 1.03 5.42 1.13
CA SER A 43 0.60 5.13 -0.25
C SER A 43 -0.88 4.78 -0.34
N LEU A 44 -1.35 3.95 0.60
CA LEU A 44 -2.74 3.52 0.68
C LEU A 44 -3.66 4.70 1.01
N GLN A 45 -3.35 5.47 2.06
CA GLN A 45 -4.17 6.62 2.45
C GLN A 45 -4.25 7.67 1.34
N ALA A 46 -3.11 8.02 0.72
CA ALA A 46 -3.06 9.02 -0.35
C ALA A 46 -3.86 8.62 -1.60
N SER A 47 -3.96 7.32 -1.86
CA SER A 47 -4.66 6.79 -3.03
C SER A 47 -6.15 6.59 -2.76
N VAL A 48 -6.51 6.05 -1.59
CA VAL A 48 -7.90 5.79 -1.18
C VAL A 48 -8.67 7.10 -0.96
N ASP A 49 -8.03 8.14 -0.42
CA ASP A 49 -8.65 9.47 -0.27
C ASP A 49 -9.10 10.11 -1.60
N ARG A 50 -8.66 9.58 -2.74
CA ARG A 50 -9.02 10.07 -4.08
C ARG A 50 -10.03 9.19 -4.83
N ASP A 51 -10.42 8.05 -4.28
CA ASP A 51 -11.35 7.12 -4.93
C ASP A 51 -12.69 7.06 -4.19
N CYS A 52 -13.77 7.46 -4.85
CA CYS A 52 -15.13 7.47 -4.29
C CYS A 52 -15.71 6.06 -4.05
N LEU A 53 -15.05 5.00 -4.54
CA LEU A 53 -15.47 3.61 -4.40
C LEU A 53 -14.61 2.82 -3.38
N SER A 54 -13.56 3.44 -2.84
CA SER A 54 -12.61 2.86 -1.88
C SER A 54 -12.59 3.72 -0.61
N GLY A 55 -12.71 3.13 0.58
CA GLY A 55 -12.79 3.90 1.83
C GLY A 55 -12.85 3.03 3.08
N TRP A 56 -13.25 3.60 4.22
CA TRP A 56 -13.35 2.94 5.54
C TRP A 56 -12.02 2.51 6.18
N GLY A 57 -10.91 3.07 5.70
CA GLY A 57 -9.57 2.74 6.18
C GLY A 57 -8.91 1.63 5.37
N GLY A 58 -8.00 0.90 6.01
CA GLY A 58 -7.27 -0.17 5.34
C GLY A 58 -6.58 -1.10 6.34
N HIS A 59 -6.49 -2.38 6.00
CA HIS A 59 -5.69 -3.34 6.75
C HIS A 59 -4.34 -3.52 6.06
N VAL A 60 -3.26 -3.25 6.78
CA VAL A 60 -1.89 -3.43 6.30
C VAL A 60 -1.27 -4.59 7.06
N PHE A 61 -0.75 -5.56 6.30
CA PHE A 61 -0.04 -6.72 6.84
C PHE A 61 1.41 -6.66 6.37
N VAL A 62 2.34 -6.57 7.32
CA VAL A 62 3.78 -6.63 7.05
C VAL A 62 4.29 -7.99 7.49
N VAL A 63 4.73 -8.79 6.52
CA VAL A 63 5.21 -10.15 6.76
C VAL A 63 6.74 -10.16 6.70
N THR A 64 7.36 -10.43 7.84
CA THR A 64 8.79 -10.69 7.95
C THR A 64 9.04 -12.20 8.06
N PRO A 65 10.28 -12.70 7.87
CA PRO A 65 10.59 -14.13 8.03
C PRO A 65 10.28 -14.70 9.42
N THR A 66 10.21 -13.84 10.44
CA THR A 66 10.00 -14.23 11.84
C THR A 66 8.56 -14.04 12.30
N GLU A 67 7.89 -12.98 11.84
CA GLU A 67 6.55 -12.62 12.31
C GLU A 67 5.75 -11.82 11.27
N ALA A 68 4.43 -11.81 11.42
CA ALA A 68 3.54 -10.98 10.65
C ALA A 68 2.88 -9.93 11.56
N THR A 69 3.04 -8.66 11.20
CA THR A 69 2.45 -7.53 11.92
C THR A 69 1.23 -7.04 11.16
N GLU A 70 0.09 -7.00 11.83
CA GLU A 70 -1.13 -6.38 11.30
C GLU A 70 -1.31 -4.99 11.88
N SER A 71 -1.77 -4.06 11.05
CA SER A 71 -2.21 -2.74 11.50
C SER A 71 -3.40 -2.25 10.71
N THR A 72 -4.44 -1.84 11.45
CA THR A 72 -5.65 -1.24 10.87
C THR A 72 -5.48 0.27 10.82
N LEU A 73 -5.38 0.81 9.60
CA LEU A 73 -5.37 2.24 9.33
C LEU A 73 -6.80 2.76 9.37
N LYS A 74 -7.06 3.74 10.23
CA LYS A 74 -8.32 4.49 10.21
C LYS A 74 -8.24 5.53 9.10
N GLY A 75 -9.02 5.34 8.04
CA GLY A 75 -9.18 6.30 6.95
C GLY A 75 -10.33 7.27 7.21
N ARG A 76 -10.56 8.20 6.29
CA ARG A 76 -11.77 9.00 6.30
C ARG A 76 -12.99 8.09 6.16
N MET A 77 -13.98 8.31 7.03
CA MET A 77 -15.28 7.66 7.01
C MET A 77 -16.27 8.67 6.47
N ASP A 78 -16.34 8.80 5.14
CA ASP A 78 -17.40 9.52 4.44
C ASP A 78 -18.63 8.63 4.18
#